data_AF-A0A0T5PER1-F1
#
_entry.id   AF-A0A0T5PER1-F1
#
_cell.length_a   1.000
_cell.length_b   1.000
_cell.length_c   1.000
_cell.angle_alpha   90.00
_cell.angle_beta   90.00
_cell.angle_gamma   90.00
#
_symmetry.space_group_name_H-M   'P 1'
#
loop_
_entity.id
_entity.type
_entity.pdbx_description
1 polymer ?
#
loop_
_entity_poly.entity_id
_entity_poly.type
_entity_poly.pdbx_seq_one_letter_code
_entity_poly.pdbx_strand_id
1 'polypeptide(L)' 'MSKTFGPTRGEHIFRLSAGIAGLALLGVTLAVMGVPQGPALVELFGFGGLFFAGSAAWSGWKLAKRDHP' A
#
# COMPACT_ATOMS: atom_id res chain seq x y z
N MET A 1 -7.59 24.60 21.46
CA MET A 1 -6.94 23.28 21.37
C MET A 1 -7.31 22.67 20.03
N SER A 2 -6.57 22.97 18.96
CA SER A 2 -6.84 22.40 17.64
C SER A 2 -6.46 20.92 17.67
N LYS A 3 -7.47 20.04 17.78
CA LYS A 3 -7.25 18.61 17.56
C LYS A 3 -6.89 18.43 16.10
N THR A 4 -5.61 18.24 15.80
CA THR A 4 -5.18 17.80 14.47
C THR A 4 -5.67 16.36 14.31
N PHE A 5 -6.84 16.19 13.71
CA PHE A 5 -7.38 14.88 13.35
C PHE A 5 -6.65 14.38 12.10
N GLY A 6 -5.47 13.81 12.28
CA GLY A 6 -4.67 13.24 11.21
C GLY A 6 -3.93 11.99 11.69
N PRO A 7 -3.63 11.04 10.78
CA PRO A 7 -2.84 9.87 11.14
C PRO A 7 -1.47 10.30 11.66
N THR A 8 -1.03 9.68 12.75
CA THR A 8 0.29 9.95 13.31
C THR A 8 1.40 9.46 12.37
N ARG A 9 2.62 9.94 12.58
CA ARG A 9 3.80 9.47 11.83
C ARG A 9 3.94 7.93 11.88
N GLY A 10 3.64 7.33 13.04
CA GLY A 10 3.71 5.88 13.23
C GLY A 10 2.69 5.11 12.38
N GLU A 11 1.45 5.59 12.32
CA GLU A 11 0.41 5.00 11.48
C GLU A 11 0.73 5.10 9.98
N HIS A 12 1.31 6.21 9.54
CA HIS A 12 1.75 6.33 8.15
C HIS A 12 2.89 5.35 7.82
N ILE A 13 3.86 5.16 8.74
CA ILE A 13 4.93 4.18 8.55
C ILE A 13 4.36 2.77 8.48
N PHE A 14 3.44 2.42 9.39
CA PHE A 14 2.79 1.10 9.37
C PHE A 14 2.03 0.86 8.06
N ARG A 15 1.25 1.85 7.60
CA ARG A 15 0.52 1.76 6.33
C ARG A 15 1.46 1.62 5.14
N LEU A 16 2.58 2.34 5.15
CA LEU A 16 3.62 2.23 4.13
C LEU A 16 4.27 0.84 4.14
N SER A 17 4.68 0.32 5.30
CA SER A 17 5.29 -1.01 5.41
C SER A 17 4.32 -2.12 5.03
N ALA A 18 3.05 -2.01 5.45
CA ALA A 18 2.00 -2.97 5.09
C ALA A 18 1.73 -2.94 3.57
N GLY A 19 1.69 -1.75 2.96
CA GLY A 19 1.56 -1.60 1.51
C GLY A 19 2.73 -2.21 0.74
N ILE A 20 3.97 -1.94 1.17
CA ILE A 20 5.17 -2.54 0.56
C ILE A 20 5.16 -4.07 0.72
N ALA A 21 4.83 -4.59 1.90
CA ALA A 21 4.73 -6.02 2.14
C ALA A 21 3.64 -6.67 1.26
N GLY A 22 2.48 -6.04 1.13
CA GLY A 22 1.42 -6.52 0.24
C GLY A 22 1.85 -6.59 -1.22
N LEU A 23 2.53 -5.56 -1.74
CA LEU A 23 3.08 -5.58 -3.09
C LEU A 23 4.17 -6.63 -3.27
N ALA A 24 5.05 -6.80 -2.28
CA ALA A 24 6.08 -7.82 -2.31
C ALA A 24 5.47 -9.22 -2.37
N LEU A 25 4.43 -9.49 -1.58
CA LEU A 25 3.72 -10.77 -1.60
C LEU A 25 3.01 -11.00 -2.94
N LEU A 26 2.38 -9.98 -3.54
CA LEU A 26 1.82 -10.09 -4.89
C LEU A 26 2.92 -10.41 -5.92
N GLY A 27 4.07 -9.73 -5.86
CA GLY A 27 5.22 -10.00 -6.73
C GLY A 27 5.78 -11.41 -6.57
N VAL A 28 5.94 -11.89 -5.33
CA VAL A 28 6.36 -13.27 -5.03
C VAL A 28 5.34 -14.27 -5.58
N THR A 29 4.05 -13.99 -5.44
CA THR A 29 2.99 -14.86 -5.96
C THR A 29 3.08 -14.97 -7.48
N LEU A 30 3.28 -13.85 -8.20
CA LEU A 30 3.51 -13.86 -9.64
C LEU A 30 4.78 -14.61 -10.04
N ALA A 31 5.86 -14.51 -9.23
CA ALA A 31 7.12 -15.17 -9.51
C ALA A 31 7.05 -16.70 -9.28
N VAL A 32 6.30 -17.15 -8.26
CA VAL A 32 6.19 -18.57 -7.89
C VAL A 32 5.09 -19.28 -8.67
N MET A 33 3.93 -18.65 -8.80
CA MET A 33 2.73 -19.24 -9.43
C MET A 33 2.56 -18.84 -10.89
N GLY A 34 3.35 -17.88 -11.38
CA GLY A 34 3.19 -17.31 -12.72
C GLY A 34 2.06 -16.29 -12.80
N VAL A 35 1.78 -15.84 -14.03
CA VAL A 35 0.72 -14.86 -14.30
C VAL A 35 -0.64 -15.57 -14.29
N PRO A 36 -1.54 -15.27 -13.34
CA PRO A 36 -2.85 -15.91 -13.30
C PRO A 36 -3.65 -15.57 -14.55
N GLN A 37 -4.38 -16.55 -15.07
CA GLN A 37 -5.24 -16.36 -16.24
C GLN A 37 -6.68 -16.14 -15.79
N GLY A 38 -7.39 -15.23 -16.47
CA GLY A 38 -8.80 -14.94 -16.20
C GLY A 38 -9.04 -13.79 -15.21
N PRO A 39 -10.26 -13.71 -14.64
CA PRO A 39 -10.74 -12.55 -13.87
C PRO A 39 -9.88 -12.20 -12.65
N ALA A 40 -9.32 -13.23 -12.01
CA ALA A 40 -8.48 -13.10 -10.82
C ALA A 40 -7.25 -12.19 -11.03
N LEU A 41 -6.72 -12.07 -12.25
CA LEU A 41 -5.63 -11.15 -12.53
C LEU A 41 -6.07 -9.69 -12.37
N VAL A 42 -7.24 -9.33 -12.91
CA VAL A 42 -7.75 -7.96 -12.81
C VAL A 42 -8.31 -7.71 -11.41
N GLU A 43 -9.02 -8.69 -10.85
CA GLU A 43 -9.67 -8.51 -9.56
C GLU A 43 -8.66 -8.50 -8.41
N LEU A 44 -7.80 -9.50 -8.31
CA LEU A 44 -6.90 -9.65 -7.17
C LEU A 44 -5.61 -8.83 -7.35
N PHE A 45 -4.97 -8.95 -8.51
CA PHE A 45 -3.71 -8.24 -8.75
C PHE A 45 -3.94 -6.81 -9.20
N GLY A 46 -4.99 -6.54 -9.99
CA GLY A 46 -5.36 -5.19 -10.38
C GLY A 46 -5.82 -4.37 -9.17
N PHE A 47 -6.95 -4.72 -8.53
CA PHE A 47 -7.43 -3.94 -7.38
C PHE A 47 -6.53 -4.06 -6.15
N GLY A 48 -6.04 -5.27 -5.83
CA GLY A 48 -5.14 -5.46 -4.70
C GLY A 48 -3.82 -4.71 -4.90
N GLY A 49 -3.23 -4.80 -6.09
CA GLY A 49 -2.02 -4.04 -6.45
C GLY A 49 -2.26 -2.53 -6.39
N LEU A 50 -3.34 -2.02 -6.98
CA LEU A 50 -3.70 -0.60 -6.89
C LEU A 50 -3.91 -0.15 -5.45
N PHE A 51 -4.56 -0.98 -4.62
CA PHE A 51 -4.84 -0.65 -3.23
C PHE A 51 -3.56 -0.56 -2.41
N PHE A 52 -2.67 -1.55 -2.52
CA PHE A 52 -1.42 -1.56 -1.78
C PHE A 52 -0.44 -0.50 -2.30
N ALA A 53 -0.31 -0.34 -3.62
CA ALA A 53 0.52 0.69 -4.24
C ALA A 53 0.01 2.10 -3.93
N GLY A 54 -1.30 2.34 -4.08
CA GLY A 54 -1.92 3.62 -3.75
C GLY A 54 -1.77 3.97 -2.28
N SER A 55 -2.01 3.01 -1.39
CA SER A 55 -1.86 3.20 0.07
C SER A 55 -0.40 3.47 0.48
N ALA A 56 0.55 2.74 -0.10
CA ALA A 56 1.97 2.95 0.11
C ALA A 56 2.42 4.31 -0.43
N ALA A 57 2.07 4.65 -1.67
CA ALA A 57 2.42 5.92 -2.30
C ALA A 57 1.86 7.11 -1.52
N TRP A 58 0.59 7.07 -1.10
CA TRP A 58 -0.03 8.11 -0.29
C TRP A 58 0.69 8.28 1.04
N SER A 59 0.94 7.18 1.74
CA SER A 59 1.59 7.22 3.06
C SER A 59 3.04 7.70 2.97
N GLY A 60 3.79 7.24 1.96
CA GLY A 60 5.14 7.68 1.67
C GLY A 60 5.20 9.17 1.30
N TRP A 61 4.25 9.65 0.50
CA TRP A 61 4.16 11.06 0.13
C TRP A 61 3.85 11.96 1.33
N LYS A 62 2.88 11.55 2.17
CA LYS A 62 2.58 12.25 3.42
C LYS A 62 3.79 12.27 4.36
N LEU A 63 4.50 11.14 4.50
CA LEU A 63 5.76 11.01 5.25
C LEU A 63 6.85 11.97 4.73
N ALA A 64 7.06 12.02 3.41
CA ALA A 64 8.05 12.90 2.78
C ALA A 64 7.74 14.39 3.00
N LYS A 65 6.46 14.77 2.98
CA LYS A 65 6.02 16.15 3.23
C LYS A 65 6.04 16.57 4.70
N ARG A 66 6.33 15.66 5.64
CA ARG A 66 6.26 15.90 7.10
C ARG A 66 4.88 16.43 7.54
N ASP A 67 3.84 16.09 6.77
CA ASP A 67 2.49 16.61 6.91
C ASP A 67 1.68 15.67 7.83
N HIS A 68 2.15 15.58 9.07
CA HIS A 68 1.61 14.75 10.14
C HIS A 68 1.97 15.41 11.49
N PRO A 69 1.06 15.35 12.47
CA PRO A 69 1.28 15.89 13.81
C PRO A 69 2.43 15.20 14.55
#